data_AF-A0A150XJH5-F1
#
_entry.id   AF-A0A150XJH5-F1
#
_cell.length_a   1.000
_cell.length_b   1.000
_cell.length_c   1.000
_cell.angle_alpha   90.00
_cell.angle_beta   90.00
_cell.angle_gamma   90.00
#
_symmetry.space_group_name_H-M   'P 1'
#
loop_
_entity.id
_entity.type
_entity.pdbx_description
1 polymer ?
#
loop_
_entity_poly.entity_id
_entity_poly.type
_entity_poly.pdbx_seq_one_letter_code
_entity_poly.pdbx_strand_id
1 'polypeptide(L)'
;MKRRMNRYLLVIFILLTSISIVNGQDEIDFLLPPDSEPPPADTIKYWKNGGNFNFNLQQVALTNWAAGGESSIAIGTKFETFANYEKEGAVWQNRFKISYGLIRNGDAKSRFVKTDDQILLNSKYSQKFTEKVLLTTSINFQTQMDEGYKNKKIAGTGEIERILISNFMAPGYLQASLGLSYREMKKQ
;
A
#
# COMPACT_ATOMS: atom_id res chain seq x y z
N MET A 1 -13.93 -57.88 -15.44
CA MET A 1 -12.58 -57.26 -15.55
C MET A 1 -12.57 -55.96 -14.74
N LYS A 2 -12.03 -56.00 -13.51
CA LYS A 2 -12.00 -54.84 -12.58
C LYS A 2 -10.91 -53.86 -13.01
N ARG A 3 -11.29 -52.70 -13.53
CA ARG A 3 -10.36 -51.59 -13.83
C ARG A 3 -9.98 -50.91 -12.51
N ARG A 4 -8.80 -51.24 -11.97
CA ARG A 4 -8.21 -50.55 -10.81
C ARG A 4 -7.89 -49.11 -11.22
N MET A 5 -8.58 -48.15 -10.62
CA MET A 5 -8.31 -46.72 -10.80
C MET A 5 -7.34 -46.30 -9.70
N ASN A 6 -6.11 -45.94 -10.06
CA ASN A 6 -5.14 -45.37 -9.14
C ASN A 6 -5.67 -44.02 -8.63
N ARG A 7 -5.88 -43.94 -7.31
CA ARG A 7 -6.34 -42.75 -6.60
C ARG A 7 -5.13 -41.88 -6.30
N TYR A 8 -4.77 -40.97 -7.21
CA TYR A 8 -3.86 -39.88 -6.86
C TYR A 8 -4.64 -38.84 -6.07
N LEU A 9 -4.38 -38.79 -4.77
CA LEU A 9 -4.92 -37.83 -3.83
C LEU A 9 -4.34 -36.46 -4.20
N LEU A 10 -5.17 -35.59 -4.77
CA LEU A 10 -4.75 -34.28 -5.24
C LEU A 10 -4.80 -33.30 -4.05
N VAL A 11 -3.63 -33.06 -3.48
CA VAL A 11 -3.42 -32.15 -2.35
C VAL A 11 -3.61 -30.71 -2.83
N ILE A 12 -4.62 -30.03 -2.29
CA ILE A 12 -4.85 -28.60 -2.49
C ILE A 12 -3.78 -27.87 -1.67
N PHE A 13 -2.81 -27.23 -2.33
CA PHE A 13 -1.79 -26.43 -1.67
C PHE A 13 -2.08 -24.95 -1.91
N ILE A 14 -2.64 -24.26 -0.91
CA ILE A 14 -2.79 -22.81 -0.91
C ILE A 14 -1.55 -22.26 -0.19
N LEU A 15 -0.60 -21.69 -0.94
CA LEU A 15 0.55 -21.00 -0.37
C LEU A 15 0.31 -19.49 -0.47
N LEU A 16 -0.02 -18.87 0.66
CA LEU A 16 -0.12 -17.43 0.82
C LEU A 16 1.14 -16.96 1.55
N THR A 17 2.03 -16.25 0.85
CA THR A 17 3.18 -15.62 1.48
C THR A 17 3.06 -14.11 1.39
N SER A 18 3.11 -13.46 2.56
CA SER A 18 3.23 -12.01 2.68
C SER A 18 4.44 -11.71 3.55
N ILE A 19 5.34 -10.86 3.04
CA ILE A 19 6.46 -10.33 3.82
C ILE A 19 6.14 -8.86 4.06
N SER A 20 6.19 -8.43 5.32
CA SER A 20 6.06 -7.02 5.71
C SER A 20 7.29 -6.62 6.51
N ILE A 21 7.98 -5.58 6.08
CA ILE A 21 9.14 -5.02 6.75
C ILE A 21 8.75 -3.64 7.27
N VAL A 22 8.84 -3.46 8.59
CA VAL A 22 8.55 -2.18 9.25
C VAL A 22 9.87 -1.62 9.75
N ASN A 23 10.26 -0.45 9.23
CA ASN A 23 11.43 0.27 9.71
C ASN A 23 10.97 1.49 10.52
N GLY A 24 11.21 1.43 11.83
CA GLY A 24 11.14 2.58 12.73
C GLY A 24 12.56 3.04 13.04
N GLN A 25 12.84 4.33 12.90
CA GLN A 25 14.21 4.82 12.96
C GLN A 25 14.73 4.89 14.39
N ASP A 26 15.31 3.80 14.86
CA ASP A 26 16.12 3.70 16.09
C ASP A 26 17.48 2.96 15.86
N GLU A 27 17.97 2.89 14.61
CA GLU A 27 19.10 1.99 14.22
C GLU A 27 20.51 2.61 14.19
N ILE A 28 20.72 3.85 14.65
CA ILE A 28 22.08 4.44 14.58
C ILE A 28 23.07 3.75 15.55
N ASP A 29 22.59 3.11 16.61
CA ASP A 29 23.44 2.48 17.64
C ASP A 29 24.07 1.14 17.21
N PHE A 30 23.53 0.41 16.23
CA PHE A 30 24.00 -0.95 15.89
C PHE A 30 25.28 -0.98 15.04
N LEU A 31 25.61 0.11 14.34
CA LEU A 31 26.78 0.20 13.46
C LEU A 31 28.03 0.76 14.15
N LEU A 32 27.92 1.11 15.43
CA LEU A 32 29.00 1.66 16.22
C LEU A 32 29.86 0.54 16.83
N PRO A 33 31.20 0.66 16.81
CA PRO A 33 32.08 -0.24 17.54
C PRO A 33 31.68 -0.28 19.03
N PRO A 34 31.83 -1.43 19.72
CA PRO A 34 31.39 -1.59 21.11
C PRO A 34 32.04 -0.61 22.10
N ASP A 35 33.13 0.04 21.71
CA ASP A 35 33.91 0.98 22.54
C ASP A 35 33.79 2.45 22.07
N SER A 36 32.90 2.79 21.12
CA SER A 36 32.66 4.20 20.79
C SER A 36 31.84 4.85 21.88
N GLU A 37 32.28 6.01 22.39
CA GLU A 37 31.45 6.84 23.26
C GLU A 37 30.09 7.08 22.57
N PRO A 38 28.95 6.88 23.28
CA PRO A 38 27.65 7.20 22.71
C PRO A 38 27.69 8.66 22.25
N PRO A 39 27.23 8.97 21.03
CA PRO A 39 27.18 10.34 20.57
C PRO A 39 26.46 11.18 21.63
N PRO A 40 26.93 12.42 21.91
CA PRO A 40 26.32 13.26 22.92
C PRO A 40 24.80 13.29 22.71
N ALA A 41 24.03 13.22 23.79
CA ALA A 41 22.56 13.26 23.79
C ALA A 41 22.01 14.64 23.35
N ASP A 42 22.63 15.25 22.34
CA ASP A 42 22.37 16.57 21.81
C ASP A 42 21.62 16.48 20.48
N THR A 43 20.54 15.71 20.47
CA THR A 43 19.58 15.79 19.38
C THR A 43 18.19 15.60 19.95
N ILE A 44 17.56 16.71 20.38
CA ILE A 44 16.11 16.70 20.58
C ILE A 44 15.47 16.34 19.23
N LYS A 45 15.05 15.09 19.08
CA LYS A 45 14.53 14.55 17.83
C LYS A 45 13.07 14.94 17.68
N TYR A 46 12.84 16.16 17.16
CA TYR A 46 11.50 16.67 16.88
C TYR A 46 10.79 15.91 15.76
N TRP A 47 11.53 15.17 14.92
CA TRP A 47 11.01 14.40 13.79
C TRP A 47 10.99 12.90 14.09
N LYS A 48 9.79 12.32 14.07
CA LYS A 48 9.58 10.87 14.09
C LYS A 48 9.19 10.38 12.69
N ASN A 49 10.09 9.61 12.10
CA ASN A 49 9.91 9.04 10.76
C ASN A 49 9.82 7.52 10.85
N GLY A 50 9.25 6.92 9.82
CA GLY A 50 9.20 5.47 9.66
C GLY A 50 8.46 5.06 8.41
N GLY A 51 8.37 3.75 8.20
CA GLY A 51 7.64 3.21 7.07
C GLY A 51 7.44 1.71 7.14
N ASN A 52 6.61 1.24 6.22
CA ASN A 52 6.30 -0.16 6.01
C ASN A 52 6.40 -0.48 4.52
N PHE A 53 7.04 -1.59 4.21
CA PHE A 53 7.03 -2.20 2.90
C PHE A 53 6.34 -3.57 3.01
N ASN A 54 5.28 -3.76 2.23
CA ASN A 54 4.52 -5.00 2.13
C ASN A 54 4.67 -5.56 0.72
N PHE A 55 5.05 -6.82 0.63
CA PHE A 55 5.06 -7.60 -0.59
C PHE A 55 4.22 -8.86 -0.39
N ASN A 56 3.36 -9.15 -1.36
CA ASN A 56 2.41 -10.25 -1.30
C ASN A 56 2.40 -11.02 -2.62
N LEU A 57 2.54 -12.34 -2.50
CA LEU A 57 2.39 -13.29 -3.59
C LEU A 57 1.27 -14.27 -3.21
N GLN A 58 0.29 -14.43 -4.09
CA GLN A 58 -0.80 -15.40 -3.92
C GLN A 58 -0.88 -16.29 -5.15
N GLN A 59 -0.98 -17.59 -4.93
CA GLN A 59 -1.20 -18.56 -5.98
C GLN A 59 -2.39 -19.45 -5.62
N VAL A 60 -3.33 -19.56 -6.55
CA VAL A 60 -4.49 -20.45 -6.47
C VAL A 60 -4.36 -21.46 -7.61
N ALA A 61 -4.24 -22.74 -7.27
CA ALA A 61 -4.20 -23.83 -8.24
C ALA A 61 -5.39 -24.76 -8.02
N LEU A 62 -6.27 -24.85 -9.02
CA LEU A 62 -7.48 -25.67 -8.97
C LEU A 62 -7.40 -26.81 -10.00
N THR A 63 -7.75 -28.01 -9.56
CA THR A 63 -7.93 -29.19 -10.42
C THR A 63 -9.32 -29.76 -10.18
N ASN A 64 -10.16 -29.75 -11.22
CA ASN A 64 -11.57 -30.15 -11.20
C ASN A 64 -12.51 -29.17 -10.45
N TRP A 65 -12.83 -28.07 -11.15
CA TRP A 65 -13.51 -26.87 -10.67
C TRP A 65 -15.05 -26.97 -10.68
N ALA A 66 -15.67 -28.07 -10.22
CA ALA A 66 -17.12 -28.31 -10.40
C ALA A 66 -18.06 -27.16 -9.91
N ALA A 67 -17.55 -26.17 -9.17
CA ALA A 67 -18.27 -24.98 -8.68
C ALA A 67 -17.96 -23.64 -9.41
N GLY A 68 -17.20 -23.61 -10.51
CA GLY A 68 -17.00 -22.36 -11.29
C GLY A 68 -15.67 -21.60 -11.09
N GLY A 69 -14.78 -22.06 -10.20
CA GLY A 69 -13.55 -21.34 -9.87
C GLY A 69 -12.41 -21.47 -10.90
N GLU A 70 -11.56 -20.45 -10.97
CA GLU A 70 -10.40 -20.40 -11.88
C GLU A 70 -9.09 -20.28 -11.10
N SER A 71 -8.04 -21.00 -11.54
CA SER A 71 -6.68 -20.84 -10.99
C SER A 71 -6.19 -19.40 -11.19
N SER A 72 -5.33 -18.89 -10.31
CA SER A 72 -4.82 -17.53 -10.46
C SER A 72 -3.45 -17.34 -9.81
N ILE A 73 -2.78 -16.28 -10.25
CA ILE A 73 -1.57 -15.76 -9.61
C ILE A 73 -1.74 -14.26 -9.40
N ALA A 74 -1.50 -13.78 -8.18
CA ALA A 74 -1.56 -12.38 -7.83
C ALA A 74 -0.25 -11.94 -7.17
N ILE A 75 0.19 -10.73 -7.53
CA ILE A 75 1.36 -10.06 -6.95
C ILE A 75 0.89 -8.68 -6.51
N GLY A 76 1.22 -8.30 -5.28
CA GLY A 76 0.91 -6.98 -4.74
C GLY A 76 2.07 -6.42 -3.95
N THR A 77 2.35 -5.13 -4.13
CA THR A 77 3.37 -4.39 -3.39
C THR A 77 2.75 -3.12 -2.84
N LYS A 78 3.03 -2.80 -1.58
CA LYS A 78 2.64 -1.55 -0.93
C LYS A 78 3.81 -0.97 -0.16
N PHE A 79 4.04 0.32 -0.33
CA PHE A 79 5.03 1.08 0.41
C PHE A 79 4.32 2.25 1.08
N GLU A 80 4.51 2.42 2.37
CA GLU A 80 3.94 3.51 3.14
C GLU A 80 4.99 4.11 4.06
N THR A 81 5.15 5.43 4.05
CA THR A 81 6.07 6.14 4.93
C THR A 81 5.38 7.30 5.63
N PHE A 82 5.97 7.71 6.75
CA PHE A 82 5.54 8.86 7.50
C PHE A 82 6.71 9.69 8.00
N ALA A 83 6.47 10.99 8.14
CA ALA A 83 7.36 11.92 8.81
C ALA A 83 6.52 12.88 9.66
N ASN A 84 6.67 12.79 10.98
CA ASN A 84 5.90 13.57 11.94
C ASN A 84 6.83 14.50 12.73
N TYR A 85 6.60 15.80 12.64
CA TYR A 85 7.25 16.80 13.47
C TYR A 85 6.35 17.22 14.62
N GLU A 86 6.90 17.35 15.81
CA GLU A 86 6.21 17.94 16.96
C GLU A 86 7.18 18.78 17.80
N LYS A 87 6.89 20.09 17.91
CA LYS A 87 7.64 21.03 18.76
C LYS A 87 6.81 22.27 19.05
N GLU A 88 6.84 22.77 20.29
CA GLU A 88 6.31 24.10 20.66
C GLU A 88 4.85 24.36 20.19
N GLY A 89 4.01 23.32 20.19
CA GLY A 89 2.62 23.42 19.76
C GLY A 89 2.39 23.39 18.25
N ALA A 90 3.45 23.21 17.45
CA ALA A 90 3.38 22.87 16.03
C ALA A 90 3.42 21.34 15.87
N VAL A 91 2.49 20.81 15.07
CA VAL A 91 2.43 19.40 14.68
C VAL A 91 2.33 19.32 13.17
N TRP A 92 3.31 18.69 12.52
CA TRP A 92 3.30 18.49 11.07
C TRP A 92 3.39 17.00 10.74
N GLN A 93 2.35 16.47 10.14
CA GLN A 93 2.25 15.05 9.79
C GLN A 93 2.28 14.90 8.28
N ASN A 94 3.23 14.11 7.80
CA ASN A 94 3.32 13.73 6.40
C ASN A 94 3.11 12.22 6.30
N ARG A 95 2.38 11.81 5.26
CA ARG A 95 2.20 10.42 4.86
C ARG A 95 2.38 10.32 3.35
N PHE A 96 3.11 9.29 2.94
CA PHE A 96 3.24 8.91 1.55
C PHE A 96 2.92 7.44 1.42
N LYS A 97 2.14 7.06 0.42
CA LYS A 97 1.80 5.68 0.14
C LYS A 97 1.79 5.43 -1.36
N ILE A 98 2.39 4.32 -1.76
CA ILE A 98 2.30 3.75 -3.10
C ILE A 98 1.80 2.32 -2.98
N SER A 99 0.84 1.94 -3.82
CA SER A 99 0.42 0.54 -3.98
C SER A 99 0.32 0.18 -5.45
N TYR A 100 0.75 -1.03 -5.77
CA TYR A 100 0.62 -1.61 -7.11
C TYR A 100 0.31 -3.11 -7.00
N GLY A 101 -0.67 -3.56 -7.76
CA GLY A 101 -1.19 -4.93 -7.70
C GLY A 101 -1.57 -5.45 -9.08
N LEU A 102 -1.23 -6.71 -9.34
CA LEU A 102 -1.52 -7.43 -10.56
C LEU A 102 -2.13 -8.79 -10.22
N ILE A 103 -3.13 -9.20 -11.00
CA ILE A 103 -3.68 -10.56 -10.97
C ILE A 103 -3.78 -11.13 -12.38
N ARG A 104 -3.46 -12.40 -12.54
CA ARG A 104 -3.79 -13.17 -13.73
C ARG A 104 -4.66 -14.34 -13.33
N ASN A 105 -5.88 -14.37 -13.84
CA ASN A 105 -6.80 -15.49 -13.69
C ASN A 105 -6.68 -16.41 -14.91
N GLY A 106 -6.77 -17.71 -14.67
CA GLY A 106 -6.78 -18.73 -15.71
C GLY A 106 -5.42 -19.32 -16.03
N ASP A 107 -5.23 -19.54 -17.32
CA ASP A 107 -4.04 -20.18 -17.84
C ASP A 107 -2.88 -19.20 -18.02
N ALA A 108 -1.76 -19.73 -18.52
CA ALA A 108 -0.57 -18.95 -18.74
C ALA A 108 -0.71 -17.90 -19.87
N LYS A 109 -1.73 -18.02 -20.73
CA LYS A 109 -1.98 -17.12 -21.87
C LYS A 109 -2.87 -15.94 -21.47
N SER A 110 -3.62 -16.05 -20.37
CA SER A 110 -4.31 -14.92 -19.76
C SER A 110 -3.33 -13.79 -19.44
N ARG A 111 -3.79 -12.55 -19.58
CA ARG A 111 -2.99 -11.36 -19.25
C ARG A 111 -3.09 -11.05 -17.76
N PHE A 112 -2.05 -10.41 -17.23
CA PHE A 112 -2.16 -9.72 -15.96
C PHE A 112 -3.09 -8.52 -16.09
N VAL A 113 -3.92 -8.33 -15.08
CA VAL A 113 -4.85 -7.23 -14.91
C VAL A 113 -4.48 -6.50 -13.64
N LYS A 114 -4.41 -5.17 -13.72
CA LYS A 114 -4.15 -4.29 -12.59
C LYS A 114 -5.29 -4.35 -11.59
N THR A 115 -4.98 -4.61 -10.33
CA THR A 115 -5.95 -4.68 -9.21
C THR A 115 -5.79 -3.54 -8.22
N ASP A 116 -4.59 -2.94 -8.15
CA ASP A 116 -4.27 -1.81 -7.29
C ASP A 116 -3.23 -0.95 -8.04
N ASP A 117 -3.40 0.36 -8.00
CA ASP A 117 -2.48 1.35 -8.59
C ASP A 117 -2.82 2.71 -8.02
N GLN A 118 -2.10 3.07 -6.96
CA GLN A 118 -2.42 4.26 -6.20
C GLN A 118 -1.15 4.91 -5.65
N ILE A 119 -1.07 6.22 -5.82
CA ILE A 119 -0.19 7.11 -5.07
C ILE A 119 -1.06 7.98 -4.18
N LEU A 120 -0.69 8.08 -2.91
CA LEU A 120 -1.27 8.98 -1.93
C LEU A 120 -0.19 9.81 -1.28
N LEU A 121 -0.41 11.11 -1.22
CA LEU A 121 0.40 12.08 -0.49
C LEU A 121 -0.54 12.86 0.43
N ASN A 122 -0.25 12.87 1.72
CA ASN A 122 -0.97 13.67 2.70
C ASN A 122 0.02 14.50 3.51
N SER A 123 -0.28 15.79 3.64
CA SER A 123 0.46 16.70 4.51
C SER A 123 -0.55 17.46 5.35
N LYS A 124 -0.39 17.40 6.67
CA LYS A 124 -1.28 18.03 7.63
C LYS A 124 -0.47 18.83 8.63
N TYR A 125 -0.70 20.14 8.68
CA TYR A 125 -0.04 21.03 9.61
C TYR A 125 -1.05 21.59 10.61
N SER A 126 -0.75 21.47 11.90
CA SER A 126 -1.58 21.96 12.99
C SER A 126 -0.74 22.85 13.91
N GLN A 127 -1.19 24.08 14.12
CA GLN A 127 -0.54 25.04 15.01
C GLN A 127 -1.44 25.36 16.19
N LYS A 128 -0.86 25.39 17.39
CA LYS A 128 -1.53 25.89 18.59
C LYS A 128 -1.94 27.35 18.38
N PHE A 129 -3.24 27.60 18.36
CA PHE A 129 -3.83 28.94 18.23
C PHE A 129 -4.20 29.51 19.60
N THR A 130 -4.77 28.68 20.48
CA THR A 130 -4.97 28.98 21.91
C THR A 130 -4.56 27.75 22.75
N GLU A 131 -4.67 27.82 24.08
CA GLU A 131 -4.36 26.67 24.94
C GLU A 131 -5.16 25.40 24.62
N LYS A 132 -6.36 25.56 24.04
CA LYS A 132 -7.28 24.45 23.75
C LYS A 132 -7.63 24.32 22.27
N VAL A 133 -7.20 25.25 21.42
CA VAL A 133 -7.56 25.27 19.99
C VAL A 133 -6.32 25.15 19.12
N LEU A 134 -6.35 24.23 18.17
CA LEU A 134 -5.37 24.09 17.10
C LEU A 134 -5.99 24.51 15.78
N LEU A 135 -5.30 25.40 15.06
CA LEU A 135 -5.59 25.68 13.67
C LEU A 135 -4.91 24.63 12.80
N THR A 136 -5.70 23.92 12.00
CA THR A 136 -5.26 22.79 11.19
C THR A 136 -5.49 23.08 9.72
N THR A 137 -4.45 22.85 8.91
CA THR A 137 -4.50 22.85 7.45
C THR A 137 -4.06 21.48 6.96
N SER A 138 -4.61 21.02 5.85
CA SER A 138 -4.17 19.78 5.22
C SER A 138 -4.31 19.80 3.72
N ILE A 139 -3.40 19.11 3.05
CA ILE A 139 -3.45 18.81 1.63
C ILE A 139 -3.44 17.29 1.48
N ASN A 140 -4.32 16.76 0.64
CA ASN A 140 -4.40 15.37 0.25
C ASN A 140 -4.35 15.28 -1.28
N PHE A 141 -3.39 14.53 -1.79
CA PHE A 141 -3.25 14.25 -3.20
C PHE A 141 -3.34 12.74 -3.43
N GLN A 142 -4.20 12.33 -4.35
CA GLN A 142 -4.42 10.94 -4.73
C GLN A 142 -4.38 10.79 -6.24
N THR A 143 -3.67 9.78 -6.73
CA THR A 143 -3.56 9.55 -8.17
C THR A 143 -3.20 8.10 -8.51
N GLN A 144 -3.20 7.73 -9.79
CA GLN A 144 -2.67 6.48 -10.33
C GLN A 144 -1.39 6.69 -11.16
N MET A 145 -0.60 5.63 -11.36
CA MET A 145 0.67 5.62 -12.09
C MET A 145 0.54 5.11 -13.52
N ASP A 146 -0.13 3.98 -13.69
CA ASP A 146 -0.07 3.19 -14.92
C ASP A 146 -1.33 3.37 -15.75
N GLU A 147 -1.27 3.01 -17.02
CA GLU A 147 -2.42 3.09 -17.92
C GLU A 147 -3.54 2.13 -17.47
N GLY A 148 -4.78 2.61 -17.57
CA GLY A 148 -5.99 1.82 -17.35
C GLY A 148 -6.66 1.51 -18.68
N TYR A 149 -7.13 0.28 -18.83
CA TYR A 149 -7.76 -0.18 -20.06
C TYR A 149 -9.13 -0.78 -19.80
N LYS A 150 -10.09 -0.46 -20.67
CA LYS A 150 -11.38 -1.13 -20.73
C LYS A 150 -11.37 -2.15 -21.87
N ASN A 151 -11.66 -3.40 -21.54
CA ASN A 151 -11.84 -4.45 -22.53
C ASN A 151 -13.25 -4.34 -23.14
N LYS A 152 -13.34 -4.19 -24.46
CA LYS A 152 -14.59 -4.18 -25.22
C LYS A 152 -14.61 -5.39 -26.14
N LYS A 153 -15.67 -6.19 -26.08
CA LYS A 153 -15.86 -7.31 -27.01
C LYS A 153 -16.34 -6.76 -28.35
N ILE A 154 -15.65 -7.10 -29.44
CA ILE A 154 -16.08 -6.75 -30.79
C ILE A 154 -17.23 -7.70 -31.15
N ALA A 155 -18.39 -7.11 -31.50
CA ALA A 155 -19.58 -7.88 -31.84
C ALA A 155 -19.33 -8.72 -33.10
N GLY A 156 -19.66 -10.01 -33.04
CA GLY A 156 -19.57 -10.92 -34.18
C GLY A 156 -18.20 -11.55 -34.45
N THR A 157 -17.10 -11.09 -33.84
CA THR A 157 -15.74 -11.62 -34.12
C THR A 157 -15.13 -12.42 -32.97
N GLY A 158 -15.67 -12.31 -31.75
CA GLY A 158 -15.09 -12.95 -30.56
C GLY A 158 -13.81 -12.28 -30.03
N GLU A 159 -13.35 -11.22 -30.71
CA GLU A 159 -12.14 -10.48 -30.35
C GLU A 159 -12.41 -9.47 -29.22
N ILE A 160 -11.34 -9.14 -28.49
CA ILE A 160 -11.36 -8.16 -27.40
C ILE A 160 -10.47 -6.97 -27.77
N GLU A 161 -11.09 -5.82 -27.98
CA GLU A 161 -10.43 -4.53 -28.14
C GLU A 161 -10.08 -3.94 -26.77
N ARG A 162 -8.87 -3.37 -26.64
CA ARG A 162 -8.44 -2.65 -25.43
C ARG A 162 -8.52 -1.15 -25.70
N ILE A 163 -9.39 -0.47 -24.98
CA ILE A 163 -9.55 0.97 -25.07
C ILE A 163 -8.85 1.59 -23.86
N LEU A 164 -7.88 2.49 -24.10
CA LEU A 164 -7.24 3.27 -23.04
C LEU A 164 -8.31 4.17 -22.38
N ILE A 165 -8.44 4.06 -21.05
CA ILE A 165 -9.40 4.87 -20.27
C ILE A 165 -8.73 5.78 -19.25
N SER A 166 -7.49 5.49 -18.87
CA SER A 166 -6.70 6.35 -18.01
C SER A 166 -5.21 6.21 -18.30
N ASN A 167 -4.45 7.25 -18.01
CA ASN A 167 -2.99 7.28 -18.09
C ASN A 167 -2.42 7.79 -16.75
N PHE A 168 -1.11 8.00 -16.67
CA PHE A 168 -0.46 8.62 -15.52
C PHE A 168 -1.20 9.88 -15.08
N MET A 169 -1.51 9.94 -13.79
CA MET A 169 -2.27 11.02 -13.18
C MET A 169 -3.72 11.25 -13.63
N ALA A 170 -4.34 10.28 -14.29
CA ALA A 170 -5.76 10.31 -14.63
C ALA A 170 -6.50 9.14 -13.96
N PRO A 171 -7.36 9.35 -12.95
CA PRO A 171 -7.67 10.62 -12.31
C PRO A 171 -6.58 11.05 -11.32
N GLY A 172 -6.49 12.37 -11.11
CA GLY A 172 -5.69 12.98 -10.05
C GLY A 172 -6.60 13.87 -9.22
N TYR A 173 -6.65 13.63 -7.91
CA TYR A 173 -7.43 14.42 -6.96
C TYR A 173 -6.50 15.22 -6.08
N LEU A 174 -6.76 16.51 -5.94
CA LEU A 174 -6.10 17.39 -4.98
C LEU A 174 -7.17 18.03 -4.10
N GLN A 175 -7.08 17.78 -2.80
CA GLN A 175 -7.98 18.33 -1.80
C GLN A 175 -7.18 19.16 -0.80
N ALA A 176 -7.64 20.37 -0.52
CA ALA A 176 -7.13 21.21 0.55
C ALA A 176 -8.24 21.45 1.58
N SER A 177 -7.88 21.45 2.86
CA SER A 177 -8.81 21.66 3.97
C SER A 177 -8.20 22.58 5.01
N LEU A 178 -9.06 23.39 5.65
CA LEU A 178 -8.76 24.24 6.79
C LEU A 178 -9.79 23.94 7.87
N GLY A 179 -9.36 23.82 9.12
CA GLY A 179 -10.25 23.52 10.24
C GLY A 179 -9.66 23.92 11.59
N LEU A 180 -10.53 24.00 12.59
CA LEU A 180 -10.15 24.19 13.99
C LEU A 180 -10.41 22.89 14.75
N SER A 181 -9.47 22.49 15.60
CA SER A 181 -9.62 21.33 16.47
C SER A 181 -9.52 21.78 17.92
N TYR A 182 -10.52 21.43 18.73
CA TYR A 182 -10.53 21.67 20.17
C TYR A 182 -9.99 20.44 20.89
N ARG A 183 -8.94 20.61 21.71
CA ARG A 183 -8.38 19.55 22.54
C ARG A 183 -8.35 20.01 23.99
N GLU A 184 -9.16 19.37 24.84
CA GLU A 184 -9.05 19.58 26.28
C GLU A 184 -7.80 18.91 26.82
N MET A 185 -6.96 19.70 27.47
CA MET A 185 -5.85 19.15 28.25
C MET A 185 -6.46 18.50 29.49
N LYS A 186 -6.48 17.16 29.57
CA LYS A 186 -6.66 16.48 30.86
C LYS A 186 -5.47 16.90 31.74
N LYS A 187 -5.75 17.64 32.81
CA LYS A 187 -4.78 17.85 33.89
C LYS A 187 -4.45 16.46 34.46
N GLN A 188 -3.17 16.10 34.43
CA GLN A 188 -2.63 14.99 35.21
C GLN A 188 -2.71 15.33 36.70
#